data_AF-A0A1F2V8C5-F1
#
_entry.id   AF-A0A1F2V8C5-F1
#
_cell.length_a   1.000
_cell.length_b   1.000
_cell.length_c   1.000
_cell.angle_alpha   90.00
_cell.angle_beta   90.00
_cell.angle_gamma   90.00
#
_symmetry.space_group_name_H-M   'P 1'
#
loop_
_entity.id
_entity.type
_entity.pdbx_description
1 polymer ?
#
loop_
_entity_poly.entity_id
_entity_poly.type
_entity_poly.pdbx_seq_one_letter_code
_entity_poly.pdbx_strand_id
1 'polypeptide(L)'
;MTEDQRTRFQEGIALFNRGQFFDCHEALEEVWLQSYGDRKKFLQGLIQVAVALHHLRNGNLAGAQRLLAAAVEKLSGPVPDSETIDVDALLAVLAPLRKQLSAGEMPGNWQAPQILWKALPRASTE
;
A
#
# COMPACT_ATOMS: atom_id res chain seq x y z
N MET A 1 -1.71 -18.42 -5.47
CA MET A 1 -2.45 -17.30 -6.06
C MET A 1 -2.98 -17.76 -7.41
N THR A 2 -4.27 -17.57 -7.71
CA THR A 2 -4.84 -17.83 -9.04
C THR A 2 -4.41 -16.73 -10.02
N GLU A 3 -4.56 -16.95 -11.33
CA GLU A 3 -4.22 -15.93 -12.34
C GLU A 3 -5.10 -14.68 -12.20
N ASP A 4 -6.36 -14.86 -11.84
CA ASP A 4 -7.32 -13.79 -11.56
C ASP A 4 -6.86 -12.93 -10.36
N GLN A 5 -6.49 -13.55 -9.25
CA GLN A 5 -5.95 -12.86 -8.08
C GLN A 5 -4.65 -12.09 -8.40
N ARG A 6 -3.80 -12.62 -9.29
CA ARG A 6 -2.59 -11.93 -9.75
C ARG A 6 -2.93 -10.69 -10.55
N THR A 7 -3.87 -10.83 -11.48
CA THR A 7 -4.33 -9.74 -12.34
C THR A 7 -4.92 -8.61 -11.50
N ARG A 8 -5.83 -8.93 -10.57
CA ARG A 8 -6.42 -7.95 -9.64
C ARG A 8 -5.40 -7.27 -8.74
N PHE A 9 -4.41 -8.01 -8.25
CA PHE A 9 -3.33 -7.43 -7.47
C PHE A 9 -2.53 -6.41 -8.30
N GLN A 10 -2.10 -6.77 -9.51
CA GLN A 10 -1.37 -5.87 -10.41
C GLN A 10 -2.20 -4.64 -10.82
N GLU A 11 -3.49 -4.83 -11.08
CA GLU A 11 -4.44 -3.76 -11.34
C GLU A 11 -4.51 -2.79 -10.16
N GLY A 12 -4.66 -3.29 -8.94
CA GLY A 12 -4.66 -2.49 -7.71
C GLY A 12 -3.38 -1.65 -7.56
N ILE A 13 -2.21 -2.23 -7.82
CA ILE A 13 -0.94 -1.49 -7.79
C ILE A 13 -0.90 -0.40 -8.87
N ALA A 14 -1.37 -0.68 -10.09
CA ALA A 14 -1.42 0.30 -11.16
C ALA A 14 -2.40 1.46 -10.84
N LEU A 15 -3.55 1.16 -10.25
CA LEU A 15 -4.52 2.15 -9.77
C LEU A 15 -3.92 3.02 -8.67
N PHE A 16 -3.23 2.42 -7.70
CA PHE A 16 -2.51 3.14 -6.65
C PHE A 16 -1.53 4.17 -7.23
N ASN A 17 -0.72 3.73 -8.18
CA ASN A 17 0.32 4.56 -8.81
C ASN A 17 -0.26 5.71 -9.65
N ARG A 18 -1.47 5.56 -10.20
CA ARG A 18 -2.25 6.65 -10.82
C ARG A 18 -2.96 7.55 -9.79
N GLY A 19 -2.85 7.24 -8.51
CA GLY A 19 -3.57 7.93 -7.45
C GLY A 19 -5.07 7.59 -7.40
N GLN A 20 -5.54 6.55 -8.08
CA GLN A 20 -6.92 6.07 -8.02
C GLN A 20 -7.10 5.20 -6.77
N PHE A 21 -7.03 5.83 -5.59
CA PHE A 21 -6.92 5.10 -4.32
C PHE A 21 -8.19 4.35 -3.91
N PHE A 22 -9.37 4.86 -4.27
CA PHE A 22 -10.63 4.19 -3.98
C PHE A 22 -10.74 2.89 -4.80
N ASP A 23 -10.54 3.00 -6.12
CA ASP A 23 -10.55 1.88 -7.06
C ASP A 23 -9.45 0.85 -6.73
N CYS A 24 -8.27 1.31 -6.30
CA CYS A 24 -7.20 0.45 -5.79
C CYS A 24 -7.67 -0.40 -4.60
N HIS A 25 -8.38 0.22 -3.65
CA HIS A 25 -8.93 -0.50 -2.50
C HIS A 25 -9.90 -1.59 -2.95
N GLU A 26 -10.79 -1.30 -3.91
CA GLU A 26 -11.77 -2.28 -4.40
C GLU A 26 -11.08 -3.47 -5.06
N ALA A 27 -10.13 -3.20 -5.97
CA ALA A 27 -9.37 -4.25 -6.65
C ALA A 27 -8.58 -5.14 -5.68
N LEU A 28 -7.94 -4.54 -4.66
CA LEU A 28 -7.18 -5.29 -3.65
C LEU A 28 -8.08 -6.04 -2.65
N GLU A 29 -9.29 -5.55 -2.38
CA GLU A 29 -10.25 -6.21 -1.49
C GLU A 29 -10.68 -7.58 -2.05
N GLU A 30 -10.90 -7.69 -3.36
CA GLU A 30 -11.22 -8.96 -4.03
C GLU A 30 -10.14 -10.03 -3.76
N VAL A 31 -8.86 -9.64 -3.84
CA VAL A 31 -7.72 -10.53 -3.55
C VAL A 31 -7.62 -10.84 -2.05
N TRP A 32 -7.89 -9.85 -1.20
CA TRP A 32 -7.82 -9.97 0.26
C TRP A 32 -8.88 -10.92 0.83
N LEU A 33 -10.12 -10.88 0.30
CA LEU A 33 -11.23 -11.74 0.71
C LEU A 33 -10.85 -13.22 0.60
N GLN A 34 -10.11 -13.57 -0.45
CA GLN A 34 -9.68 -14.94 -0.75
C GLN A 34 -8.29 -15.30 -0.18
N SER A 35 -7.67 -14.40 0.58
CA SER A 35 -6.33 -14.58 1.17
C SER A 35 -6.39 -14.97 2.64
N TYR A 36 -5.32 -15.62 3.12
CA TYR A 36 -5.18 -16.12 4.50
C TYR A 36 -3.79 -15.81 5.06
N GLY A 37 -3.62 -15.98 6.38
CA GLY A 37 -2.32 -15.84 7.06
C GLY A 37 -1.66 -14.49 6.86
N ASP A 38 -0.34 -14.49 6.70
CA ASP A 38 0.47 -13.28 6.54
C ASP A 38 0.11 -12.50 5.27
N ARG A 39 -0.27 -13.20 4.19
CA ARG A 39 -0.74 -12.55 2.97
C ARG A 39 -2.00 -11.72 3.18
N LYS A 40 -2.96 -12.23 3.97
CA LYS A 40 -4.18 -11.47 4.30
C LYS A 40 -3.84 -10.20 5.09
N LYS A 41 -2.91 -10.28 6.05
CA LYS A 41 -2.46 -9.12 6.84
C LYS A 41 -1.71 -8.11 5.97
N PHE A 42 -0.83 -8.59 5.09
CA PHE A 42 -0.10 -7.78 4.12
C PHE A 42 -1.04 -6.99 3.20
N LEU A 43 -1.99 -7.68 2.54
CA LEU A 43 -2.98 -7.05 1.67
C LEU A 43 -3.85 -6.06 2.44
N GLN A 44 -4.23 -6.38 3.68
CA GLN A 44 -4.94 -5.43 4.54
C GLN A 44 -4.12 -4.17 4.81
N GLY A 45 -2.80 -4.29 4.97
CA GLY A 45 -1.89 -3.16 5.06
C GLY A 45 -1.96 -2.26 3.82
N LEU A 46 -1.83 -2.83 2.62
CA LEU A 46 -1.91 -2.08 1.36
C LEU A 46 -3.25 -1.38 1.15
N ILE A 47 -4.36 -2.09 1.41
CA ILE A 47 -5.71 -1.53 1.35
C ILE A 47 -5.82 -0.34 2.31
N GLN A 48 -5.31 -0.48 3.55
CA GLN A 48 -5.33 0.61 4.52
C GLN A 48 -4.49 1.81 4.09
N VAL A 49 -3.37 1.62 3.39
CA VAL A 49 -2.63 2.74 2.77
C VAL A 49 -3.52 3.45 1.75
N ALA A 50 -4.13 2.71 0.81
CA ALA A 50 -4.98 3.30 -0.22
C ALA A 50 -6.14 4.11 0.40
N VAL A 51 -6.86 3.53 1.37
CA VAL A 51 -7.96 4.22 2.05
C VAL A 51 -7.45 5.42 2.86
N ALA A 52 -6.29 5.34 3.53
CA ALA A 52 -5.72 6.47 4.25
C ALA A 52 -5.43 7.67 3.32
N LEU A 53 -4.87 7.41 2.14
CA LEU A 53 -4.58 8.44 1.15
C LEU A 53 -5.85 9.00 0.51
N HIS A 54 -6.88 8.17 0.31
CA HIS A 54 -8.21 8.63 -0.10
C HIS A 54 -8.84 9.57 0.95
N HIS A 55 -8.79 9.19 2.24
CA HIS A 55 -9.25 10.04 3.34
C HIS A 55 -8.50 11.37 3.38
N LEU A 56 -7.18 11.33 3.19
CA LEU A 56 -6.36 12.54 3.19
C LEU A 56 -6.75 13.49 2.06
N ARG A 57 -7.00 12.97 0.84
CA ARG A 57 -7.49 13.78 -0.30
C ARG A 57 -8.84 14.45 -0.02
N ASN A 58 -9.70 13.79 0.75
CA ASN A 58 -11.02 14.31 1.09
C ASN A 58 -11.01 15.18 2.37
N GLY A 59 -9.83 15.55 2.89
CA GLY A 59 -9.69 16.38 4.09
C GLY A 59 -9.99 15.66 5.41
N ASN A 60 -10.21 14.34 5.38
CA ASN A 60 -10.44 13.55 6.58
C ASN A 60 -9.10 13.16 7.25
N LEU A 61 -8.53 14.13 7.96
CA LEU A 61 -7.22 14.00 8.60
C LEU A 61 -7.18 12.89 9.66
N ALA A 62 -8.19 12.83 10.53
CA ALA A 62 -8.27 11.83 11.60
C ALA A 62 -8.35 10.39 11.03
N GLY A 63 -9.14 10.20 9.97
CA GLY A 63 -9.24 8.92 9.27
C GLY A 63 -7.93 8.53 8.61
N ALA A 64 -7.27 9.47 7.92
CA ALA A 64 -5.97 9.25 7.28
C ALA A 64 -4.90 8.86 8.30
N GLN A 65 -4.80 9.58 9.42
CA GLN A 65 -3.85 9.29 10.50
C GLN A 65 -4.04 7.89 11.06
N ARG A 66 -5.28 7.54 11.42
CA ARG A 66 -5.61 6.23 12.03
C ARG A 66 -5.29 5.07 11.09
N LEU A 67 -5.70 5.18 9.82
CA LEU A 67 -5.51 4.12 8.84
C LEU A 67 -4.04 3.98 8.44
N LEU A 68 -3.32 5.08 8.26
CA LEU A 68 -1.90 5.02 7.90
C LEU A 68 -1.06 4.41 9.02
N ALA A 69 -1.36 4.72 10.29
CA ALA A 69 -0.69 4.08 11.42
C ALA A 69 -0.92 2.56 11.44
N ALA A 70 -2.17 2.12 11.28
CA ALA A 70 -2.52 0.70 11.25
C ALA A 70 -1.97 -0.04 10.02
N ALA A 71 -1.83 0.66 8.88
CA ALA A 71 -1.25 0.13 7.66
C ALA A 71 0.24 -0.16 7.85
N VAL A 72 0.99 0.79 8.39
CA VAL A 72 2.44 0.64 8.61
C VAL A 72 2.73 -0.49 9.59
N GLU A 73 1.94 -0.64 10.66
CA GLU A 73 2.10 -1.77 11.59
C GLU A 73 2.01 -3.13 10.88
N LYS A 74 1.08 -3.29 9.93
CA LYS A 74 0.92 -4.54 9.16
C LYS A 74 2.02 -4.75 8.14
N LEU A 75 2.43 -3.69 7.46
CA LEU A 75 3.47 -3.73 6.43
C LEU A 75 4.88 -3.90 7.01
N SER A 76 5.10 -3.56 8.27
CA SER A 76 6.34 -3.87 9.00
C SER A 76 6.43 -5.33 9.46
N GLY A 77 5.38 -6.13 9.27
CA GLY A 77 5.38 -7.56 9.58
C GLY A 77 5.99 -8.42 8.46
N PRO A 78 5.87 -9.77 8.57
CA PRO A 78 6.33 -10.68 7.53
C PRO A 78 5.66 -10.40 6.18
N VAL A 79 6.47 -10.11 5.17
CA VAL A 79 6.03 -9.98 3.77
C VAL A 79 6.17 -11.36 3.13
N PRO A 80 5.10 -11.94 2.56
CA PRO A 80 5.22 -13.24 1.90
C PRO A 80 6.22 -13.19 0.75
N ASP A 81 7.07 -14.21 0.60
CA ASP A 81 8.12 -14.27 -0.44
C ASP A 81 7.57 -14.14 -1.87
N SER A 82 6.31 -14.55 -2.05
CA SER A 82 5.58 -14.43 -3.32
C SER A 82 5.27 -13.00 -3.74
N GLU A 83 5.38 -12.03 -2.81
CA GLU A 83 5.02 -10.64 -3.06
C GLU A 83 6.21 -9.87 -3.65
N THR A 84 5.93 -9.22 -4.78
CA THR A 84 6.93 -8.64 -5.68
C THR A 84 7.07 -7.13 -5.51
N ILE A 85 6.38 -6.51 -4.55
CA ILE A 85 6.51 -5.07 -4.30
C ILE A 85 7.62 -4.79 -3.28
N ASP A 86 8.26 -3.63 -3.41
CA ASP A 86 9.26 -3.14 -2.47
C ASP A 86 8.57 -2.43 -1.29
N VAL A 87 8.29 -3.23 -0.24
CA VAL A 87 7.59 -2.75 0.95
C VAL A 87 8.45 -1.77 1.75
N ASP A 88 9.76 -1.99 1.81
CA ASP A 88 10.68 -1.11 2.52
C ASP A 88 10.73 0.28 1.85
N ALA A 89 10.79 0.33 0.52
CA ALA A 89 10.68 1.57 -0.23
C ALA A 89 9.34 2.28 0.01
N LEU A 90 8.23 1.53 0.03
CA LEU A 90 6.91 2.11 0.33
C LEU A 90 6.86 2.69 1.75
N LEU A 91 7.34 1.95 2.76
CA LEU A 91 7.39 2.40 4.15
C LEU A 91 8.26 3.65 4.31
N ALA A 92 9.41 3.70 3.63
CA ALA A 92 10.30 4.84 3.62
C ALA A 92 9.62 6.10 3.05
N VAL A 93 8.90 5.97 1.93
CA VAL A 93 8.17 7.09 1.30
C VAL A 93 6.97 7.53 2.16
N LEU A 94 6.33 6.62 2.89
CA LEU A 94 5.21 6.96 3.78
C LEU A 94 5.64 7.59 5.12
N ALA A 95 6.91 7.44 5.53
CA ALA A 95 7.38 7.86 6.84
C ALA A 95 7.23 9.39 7.11
N PRO A 96 7.59 10.29 6.17
CA PRO A 96 7.39 11.74 6.37
C PRO A 96 5.91 12.10 6.50
N LEU A 97 5.06 11.53 5.64
CA LEU A 97 3.62 11.75 5.68
C LEU A 97 3.04 11.29 7.03
N ARG A 98 3.38 10.08 7.48
CA ARG A 98 2.94 9.55 8.78
C ARG A 98 3.33 10.48 9.92
N LYS A 99 4.54 11.05 9.90
CA LYS A 99 5.01 12.00 10.91
C LYS A 99 4.12 13.25 10.95
N GLN A 100 3.82 13.85 9.80
CA GLN A 100 2.94 15.02 9.73
C GLN A 100 1.53 14.71 10.23
N LEU A 101 0.93 13.61 9.76
CA LEU A 101 -0.41 13.20 10.21
C LEU A 101 -0.44 12.93 11.72
N SER A 102 0.63 12.35 12.30
CA SER A 102 0.73 12.12 13.74
C SER A 102 0.82 13.40 14.59
N ALA A 103 1.32 14.49 13.99
CA ALA A 103 1.34 15.81 14.60
C ALA A 103 0.02 16.58 14.42
N GLY A 104 -0.98 16.00 13.74
CA GLY A 104 -2.22 16.69 13.40
C GLY A 104 -2.06 17.76 12.31
N GLU A 105 -0.98 17.69 11.54
CA GLU A 105 -0.68 18.65 10.47
C GLU A 105 -1.28 18.18 9.14
N MET A 106 -2.03 19.06 8.47
CA MET A 106 -2.46 18.82 7.09
C MET A 106 -1.27 19.05 6.15
N PRO A 107 -0.83 18.03 5.38
CA PRO A 107 0.27 18.20 4.45
C PRO A 107 -0.16 19.10 3.28
N GLY A 108 0.44 20.29 3.16
CA GLY A 108 0.04 21.27 2.15
C GLY A 108 0.32 20.86 0.70
N ASN A 109 1.36 20.06 0.45
CA ASN A 109 1.81 19.63 -0.90
C ASN A 109 2.31 18.16 -0.89
N TRP A 110 1.60 17.26 -0.21
CA TRP A 110 2.01 15.85 -0.26
C TRP A 110 1.84 15.28 -1.67
N GLN A 111 2.80 14.47 -2.08
CA GLN A 111 2.74 13.74 -3.33
C GLN A 111 2.29 12.31 -3.05
N ALA A 112 1.44 11.79 -3.94
CA ALA A 112 1.02 10.39 -3.86
C ALA A 112 2.27 9.48 -3.94
N PRO A 113 2.49 8.60 -2.95
CA PRO A 113 3.56 7.62 -3.04
C PRO A 113 3.34 6.71 -4.25
N GLN A 114 4.44 6.14 -4.75
CA GLN A 114 4.40 5.10 -5.78
C GLN A 114 4.81 3.77 -5.13
N ILE A 115 4.09 2.71 -5.46
CA ILE A 115 4.49 1.34 -5.14
C ILE A 115 5.45 0.88 -6.22
N LEU A 116 6.66 0.54 -5.80
CA LEU A 116 7.70 0.00 -6.66
C LEU A 116 7.66 -1.52 -6.65
N TRP A 117 8.02 -2.13 -7.78
CA TRP A 117 8.28 -3.55 -7.88
C TRP A 117 9.73 -3.82 -7.45
N LYS A 118 9.96 -4.90 -6.69
CA LYS A 118 11.30 -5.40 -6.39
C LYS A 118 12.05 -5.60 -7.70
N ALA A 119 13.24 -5.03 -7.80
CA ALA A 119 14.11 -5.32 -8.93
C ALA A 119 14.42 -6.82 -8.93
N LEU A 120 14.23 -7.49 -10.07
CA LEU A 120 14.81 -8.81 -10.26
C LEU A 120 16.32 -8.68 -10.10
N PRO A 121 17.00 -9.56 -9.34
CA PRO A 121 18.45 -9.59 -9.37
C PRO A 121 18.84 -9.73 -10.84
N ARG A 122 19.66 -8.79 -11.35
CA ARG A 122 20.24 -8.92 -12.69
C ARG A 122 20.90 -10.29 -12.73
N ALA A 123 20.45 -11.16 -13.63
CA ALA A 123 21.14 -12.42 -13.87
C ALA A 123 22.60 -12.06 -14.16
N SER A 124 23.51 -12.48 -13.28
CA SER A 124 24.94 -12.38 -13.53
C SER A 124 25.18 -13.06 -14.87
N THR A 125 25.52 -12.26 -15.87
CA THR A 125 25.94 -12.77 -17.17
C THR A 125 27.34 -13.31 -16.92
N GLU A 126 27.46 -14.64 -16.94
CA GLU A 126 28.74 -15.36 -16.90
C GLU A 126 29.66 -14.97 -18.06
#